data_AF-A0A969MQP5-F1
#
_entry.id   AF-A0A969MQP5-F1
#
_cell.length_a   1.000
_cell.length_b   1.000
_cell.length_c   1.000
_cell.angle_alpha   90.00
_cell.angle_beta   90.00
_cell.angle_gamma   90.00
#
_symmetry.space_group_name_H-M   'P 1'
#
loop_
_entity.id
_entity.type
_entity.pdbx_description
1 polymer ?
#
loop_
_entity_poly.entity_id
_entity_poly.type
_entity_poly.pdbx_seq_one_letter_code
_entity_poly.pdbx_strand_id
1 'polypeptide(L)'
;MNNVTVFPQNSTINDGALVKFGIDPTGESLHLGHLVPLRIAKQFKNKNHPITIILGTGTAQLGDPSGKEKTRPIISLETCIKNADNIENKLNKF
;
A
#
# COMPACT_ATOMS: atom_id res chain seq x y z
N MET A 1 11.74 6.22 9.60
CA MET A 1 10.40 6.01 10.16
C MET A 1 9.62 5.18 9.15
N ASN A 2 9.25 3.95 9.52
CA ASN A 2 8.56 3.02 8.64
C ASN A 2 7.05 3.29 8.75
N ASN A 3 6.47 3.96 7.77
CA ASN A 3 5.04 4.28 7.73
C ASN A 3 4.26 2.99 7.37
N VAL A 4 4.09 2.10 8.36
CA VAL A 4 3.22 0.92 8.26
C VAL A 4 1.90 1.27 8.91
N THR A 5 0.87 1.51 8.08
CA THR A 5 -0.46 1.84 8.58
C THR A 5 -1.27 0.55 8.72
N VAL A 6 -1.57 0.17 9.96
CA VAL A 6 -2.39 -1.01 10.30
C VAL A 6 -3.86 -0.58 10.37
N PHE A 7 -4.71 -1.21 9.58
CA PHE A 7 -6.16 -0.96 9.58
C PHE A 7 -6.92 -2.22 9.99
N PRO A 8 -7.56 -2.26 11.18
CA PRO A 8 -7.62 -1.22 12.22
C PRO A 8 -6.38 -1.22 13.13
N GLN A 9 -6.06 -0.07 13.73
CA GLN A 9 -4.89 0.12 14.60
C GLN A 9 -4.86 -0.78 15.85
N ASN A 10 -5.97 -1.45 16.19
CA ASN A 10 -6.14 -2.32 17.37
C ASN A 10 -6.77 -3.70 17.03
N SER A 11 -6.50 -4.29 15.87
CA SER A 11 -6.94 -5.67 15.63
C SER A 11 -6.10 -6.64 16.48
N THR A 12 -6.65 -7.10 17.60
CA THR A 12 -6.23 -8.36 18.22
C THR A 12 -6.26 -9.46 17.15
N ILE A 13 -5.23 -10.31 17.09
CA ILE A 13 -5.16 -11.46 16.18
C ILE A 13 -6.21 -12.48 16.66
N ASN A 14 -7.48 -12.18 16.43
CA ASN A 14 -8.59 -13.04 16.77
C ASN A 14 -8.96 -13.82 15.49
N ASP A 15 -8.54 -15.08 15.46
CA ASP A 15 -9.01 -16.18 14.59
C ASP A 15 -8.91 -16.05 13.06
N GLY A 16 -8.32 -14.98 12.50
CA GLY A 16 -8.19 -14.77 11.05
C GLY A 16 -6.74 -14.61 10.54
N ALA A 17 -6.46 -15.09 9.32
CA ALA A 17 -5.19 -14.84 8.64
C ALA A 17 -4.94 -13.32 8.43
N LEU A 18 -3.72 -12.86 8.72
CA LEU A 18 -3.28 -11.49 8.47
C LEU A 18 -3.05 -11.26 6.98
N VAL A 19 -3.77 -10.31 6.39
CA VAL A 19 -3.64 -9.95 4.98
C VAL A 19 -2.77 -8.69 4.86
N LYS A 20 -1.70 -8.79 4.07
CA LYS A 20 -0.80 -7.67 3.78
C LYS A 20 -0.92 -7.27 2.32
N PHE A 21 -1.05 -5.99 2.05
CA PHE A 21 -1.08 -5.45 0.71
C PHE A 21 -0.04 -4.34 0.56
N GLY A 22 0.96 -4.56 -0.31
CA GLY A 22 1.99 -3.59 -0.62
C GLY A 22 1.59 -2.67 -1.76
N ILE A 23 1.85 -1.38 -1.61
CA ILE A 23 1.67 -0.36 -2.64
C ILE A 23 2.99 0.41 -2.76
N ASP A 24 3.56 0.41 -3.96
CA ASP A 24 4.76 1.21 -4.25
C ASP A 24 4.33 2.65 -4.60
N PRO A 25 4.73 3.68 -3.82
CA PRO A 25 4.35 5.08 -4.06
C PRO A 25 5.13 5.72 -5.22
N THR A 26 5.10 5.09 -6.40
CA THR A 26 5.79 5.59 -7.61
C THR A 26 5.05 6.73 -8.32
N GLY A 27 3.81 7.03 -7.91
CA GLY A 27 3.01 8.12 -8.46
C GLY A 27 2.20 8.82 -7.36
N GLU A 28 1.73 10.03 -7.66
CA GLU A 28 1.06 10.91 -6.69
C GLU A 28 -0.31 10.38 -6.22
N SER A 29 -0.87 9.35 -6.88
CA SER A 29 -2.16 8.81 -6.49
C SER A 29 -2.43 7.37 -6.90
N LEU A 30 -3.36 6.75 -6.17
CA LEU A 30 -4.00 5.50 -6.56
C LEU A 30 -4.86 5.70 -7.82
N HIS A 31 -4.60 4.91 -8.85
CA HIS A 31 -5.51 4.75 -10.00
C HIS A 31 -6.42 3.53 -9.84
N LEU A 32 -7.41 3.39 -10.73
CA LEU A 32 -8.40 2.29 -10.73
C LEU A 32 -7.82 0.88 -10.68
N GLY A 33 -6.56 0.69 -11.10
CA GLY A 33 -5.88 -0.60 -11.05
C GLY A 33 -5.67 -1.11 -9.62
N HIS A 34 -5.61 -0.23 -8.63
CA HIS A 34 -5.51 -0.61 -7.21
C HIS A 34 -6.88 -0.95 -6.60
N LEU A 35 -7.99 -0.69 -7.29
CA LEU A 35 -9.33 -0.88 -6.73
C LEU A 35 -9.65 -2.37 -6.53
N VAL A 36 -9.20 -3.24 -7.42
CA VAL A 36 -9.41 -4.69 -7.31
C VAL A 36 -8.78 -5.26 -6.04
N PRO A 37 -7.46 -5.10 -5.79
CA PRO A 37 -6.85 -5.61 -4.57
C PRO A 37 -7.41 -4.93 -3.30
N LEU A 38 -7.73 -3.64 -3.34
CA LEU A 38 -8.38 -2.95 -2.22
C LEU A 38 -9.79 -3.51 -1.92
N ARG A 39 -10.57 -3.89 -2.93
CA ARG A 39 -11.86 -4.56 -2.74
C ARG A 39 -11.71 -5.95 -2.13
N ILE A 40 -10.68 -6.70 -2.51
CA ILE A 40 -10.38 -8.00 -1.91
C ILE A 40 -10.00 -7.82 -0.44
N ALA A 41 -9.10 -6.87 -0.13
CA ALA A 41 -8.74 -6.53 1.25
C ALA A 41 -9.96 -6.12 2.09
N LYS A 42 -10.91 -5.37 1.51
CA LYS A 42 -12.18 -5.03 2.16
C LYS A 42 -13.04 -6.26 2.44
N GLN A 43 -13.09 -7.24 1.54
CA GLN A 43 -13.83 -8.49 1.77
C GLN A 43 -13.22 -9.29 2.94
N PHE A 44 -11.90 -9.36 3.02
CA PHE A 44 -11.20 -9.97 4.16
C PHE A 44 -11.49 -9.21 5.47
N LYS A 45 -11.45 -7.88 5.44
CA LYS A 45 -11.83 -7.04 6.59
C LYS A 45 -13.27 -7.32 7.05
N ASN A 46 -14.22 -7.43 6.11
CA ASN A 46 -15.62 -7.73 6.41
C ASN A 46 -15.81 -9.14 7.02
N LYS A 47 -14.84 -10.05 6.83
CA LYS A 47 -14.77 -11.38 7.45
C LYS A 47 -13.91 -11.39 8.72
N ASN A 48 -13.66 -10.23 9.33
CA ASN A 48 -12.87 -10.05 10.56
C ASN A 48 -11.38 -10.39 10.43
N HIS A 49 -10.82 -10.46 9.22
CA HIS A 49 -9.38 -10.58 9.05
C HIS A 49 -8.69 -9.22 9.24
N PRO A 50 -7.57 -9.17 9.99
CA PRO A 50 -6.77 -7.96 10.08
C PRO A 50 -6.08 -7.65 8.74
N ILE A 51 -6.08 -6.37 8.34
CA ILE A 51 -5.47 -5.89 7.10
C ILE A 51 -4.33 -4.92 7.43
N THR A 52 -3.19 -5.11 6.77
CA THR A 52 -2.08 -4.14 6.79
C THR A 52 -1.80 -3.66 5.38
N ILE A 53 -1.88 -2.35 5.15
CA ILE A 53 -1.44 -1.74 3.90
C ILE A 53 -0.03 -1.20 4.12
N ILE A 54 0.90 -1.59 3.25
CA ILE A 54 2.32 -1.26 3.35
C ILE A 54 2.67 -0.32 2.21
N LEU A 55 3.12 0.89 2.53
CA LEU A 55 3.62 1.84 1.55
C LEU A 55 5.13 1.62 1.37
N GLY A 56 5.50 0.95 0.28
CA GLY A 56 6.86 0.49 0.01
C GLY A 56 7.76 1.58 -0.56
N THR A 57 8.21 2.54 0.25
CA THR A 57 9.10 3.61 -0.24
C THR A 57 10.46 3.08 -0.70
N GLY A 58 11.02 2.07 -0.02
CA GLY A 58 12.27 1.43 -0.42
C GLY A 58 12.16 0.62 -1.71
N THR A 59 11.06 -0.11 -1.91
CA THR A 59 10.79 -0.84 -3.17
C THR A 59 10.52 0.12 -4.32
N ALA A 60 9.83 1.24 -4.07
CA ALA A 60 9.61 2.29 -5.07
C ALA A 60 10.90 2.98 -5.54
N GLN A 61 11.93 3.09 -4.68
CA GLN A 61 13.23 3.64 -5.06
C GLN A 61 14.03 2.71 -5.98
N LEU A 62 14.02 1.41 -5.69
CA LEU A 62 14.70 0.40 -6.49
C LEU A 62 13.95 0.13 -7.80
N GLY A 63 12.61 0.21 -7.75
CA GLY A 63 11.70 -0.10 -8.84
C GLY A 63 11.49 -1.61 -8.97
N ASP A 64 10.24 -2.06 -8.87
CA ASP A 64 9.88 -3.45 -9.18
C ASP A 64 10.01 -3.72 -10.70
N PRO A 65 10.88 -4.66 -11.13
CA PRO A 65 11.06 -5.01 -12.54
C PRO A 65 9.89 -5.82 -13.12
N SER A 66 8.91 -6.21 -12.30
CA SER A 66 7.76 -7.00 -12.72
C SER A 66 6.96 -6.31 -13.85
N GLY A 67 7.15 -6.80 -15.08
CA GLY A 67 6.29 -6.52 -16.23
C GLY A 67 6.63 -5.31 -17.12
N LYS A 68 7.81 -4.68 -17.02
CA LYS A 68 8.20 -3.58 -17.95
C LYS A 68 9.68 -3.64 -18.39
N GLU A 69 9.91 -3.47 -19.69
CA GLU A 69 11.23 -3.52 -20.34
C GLU A 69 12.08 -2.23 -20.24
N LYS A 70 11.50 -1.11 -19.80
CA LYS A 70 12.21 0.17 -19.67
C LYS A 70 12.51 0.46 -18.21
N THR A 71 13.78 0.76 -17.92
CA THR A 71 14.27 1.26 -16.64
C THR A 71 13.38 2.41 -16.18
N ARG A 72 12.69 2.23 -15.05
CA ARG A 72 11.86 3.30 -14.47
C ARG A 72 12.78 4.46 -14.06
N PRO A 73 12.36 5.72 -14.21
CA PRO A 73 13.10 6.84 -13.67
C PRO A 73 13.25 6.65 -12.16
N ILE A 74 14.48 6.81 -11.66
CA ILE A 74 14.78 6.72 -10.23
C ILE A 74 14.04 7.87 -9.54
N ILE A 75 13.15 7.53 -8.61
CA ILE A 75 12.34 8.49 -7.87
C ILE A 75 13.09 8.84 -6.58
N SER A 76 13.19 10.12 -6.23
CA SER A 76 13.86 10.54 -4.98
C SER A 76 13.10 10.02 -3.75
N LEU A 77 13.81 9.75 -2.66
CA LEU A 77 13.18 9.33 -1.39
C LEU A 77 12.09 10.30 -0.95
N GLU A 78 12.37 11.60 -1.06
CA GLU A 78 11.45 12.68 -0.73
C GLU A 78 10.15 12.60 -1.54
N THR A 79 10.27 12.32 -2.84
CA THR A 79 9.12 12.16 -3.72
C THR A 79 8.33 10.91 -3.35
N CYS A 80 9.00 9.79 -3.06
CA CYS A 80 8.35 8.57 -2.59
C CYS A 80 7.60 8.78 -1.27
N ILE A 81 8.17 9.54 -0.33
CA ILE A 81 7.51 9.87 0.94
C ILE A 81 6.29 10.75 0.70
N LYS A 82 6.42 11.83 -0.09
CA LYS A 82 5.29 12.71 -0.44
C LYS A 82 4.15 11.94 -1.12
N ASN A 83 4.48 11.02 -2.02
CA ASN A 83 3.50 10.16 -2.68
C ASN A 83 2.85 9.19 -1.68
N ALA A 84 3.62 8.61 -0.76
CA ALA A 84 3.10 7.75 0.29
C ALA A 84 2.09 8.50 1.16
N ASP A 85 2.41 9.72 1.61
CA ASP A 85 1.52 10.55 2.42
C ASP A 85 0.21 10.87 1.67
N ASN A 86 0.30 11.18 0.38
CA ASN A 86 -0.88 11.42 -0.46
C ASN A 86 -1.75 10.17 -0.61
N ILE A 87 -1.14 9.00 -0.77
CA ILE A 87 -1.83 7.72 -0.88
C ILE A 87 -2.49 7.36 0.45
N GLU A 88 -1.79 7.51 1.57
CA GLU A 88 -2.33 7.28 2.92
C GLU A 88 -3.57 8.14 3.17
N ASN A 89 -3.50 9.43 2.85
CA ASN A 89 -4.63 10.34 2.97
C ASN A 89 -5.85 9.93 2.13
N LYS A 90 -5.65 9.29 0.98
CA LYS A 90 -6.75 8.74 0.15
C LYS A 90 -7.31 7.44 0.74
N LEU A 91 -6.44 6.57 1.24
CA LEU A 91 -6.85 5.32 1.88
C LEU A 91 -7.65 5.57 3.17
N ASN A 92 -7.29 6.59 3.96
CA ASN A 92 -8.04 7.00 5.15
C ASN A 92 -9.48 7.45 4.85
N LYS A 93 -9.75 7.90 3.63
CA LYS A 93 -11.10 8.30 3.18
C LYS A 93 -11.93 7.12 2.65
N PHE A 94 -11.32 5.93 2.52
CA PHE A 94 -11.90 4.74 1.90
C PHE A 94 -12.33 3.70 2.94
#